data_AF-A0A6I0BSQ0-F1
#
_entry.id   AF-A0A6I0BSQ0-F1
#
_cell.length_a   1.000
_cell.length_b   1.000
_cell.length_c   1.000
_cell.angle_alpha   90.00
_cell.angle_beta   90.00
_cell.angle_gamma   90.00
#
_symmetry.space_group_name_H-M   'P 1'
#
loop_
_entity.id
_entity.type
_entity.pdbx_description
1 polymer ?
#
loop_
_entity_poly.entity_id
_entity_poly.type
_entity_poly.pdbx_seq_one_letter_code
_entity_poly.pdbx_strand_id
1 'polypeptide(L)'
;MKELITKSNDWRTSPVLKKIQIFGYIDGIPTSIHDNVLKRYFQGKKREHNLISSELAYWITERFCIDQEIYERAIKIFNEKSSNNKNVTQSFE
;
A
#
# COMPACT_ATOMS: atom_id res chain seq x y z
N MET A 1 -8.26 -9.82 29.22
CA MET A 1 -8.42 -9.56 27.76
C MET A 1 -7.06 -9.86 27.12
N LYS A 2 -6.98 -10.77 26.15
CA LYS A 2 -5.71 -11.10 25.50
C LYS A 2 -5.42 -10.03 24.44
N GLU A 3 -4.20 -9.50 24.40
CA GLU A 3 -3.83 -8.50 23.39
C GLU A 3 -4.02 -9.08 21.98
N LEU A 4 -4.84 -8.41 21.17
CA LEU A 4 -5.14 -8.85 19.80
C LEU A 4 -3.96 -8.57 18.84
N ILE A 5 -3.15 -7.56 19.16
CA ILE A 5 -1.99 -7.15 18.37
C ILE A 5 -0.75 -7.26 19.22
N THR A 6 -0.05 -8.38 19.11
CA THR A 6 1.20 -8.65 19.85
C THR A 6 2.46 -8.30 19.05
N LYS A 7 2.33 -8.02 17.75
CA LYS A 7 3.43 -7.68 16.83
C LYS A 7 3.00 -6.64 15.79
N SER A 8 2.73 -5.41 16.24
CA SER A 8 2.25 -4.32 15.37
C SER A 8 3.21 -3.97 14.21
N ASN A 9 4.50 -4.28 14.36
CA ASN A 9 5.53 -4.12 13.34
C ASN A 9 5.68 -5.31 12.39
N ASP A 10 5.09 -6.47 12.70
CA ASP A 10 5.11 -7.63 11.82
C ASP A 10 3.86 -7.68 10.95
N TRP A 11 3.97 -7.12 9.75
CA TRP A 11 2.87 -7.06 8.79
C TRP A 11 2.34 -8.45 8.41
N ARG A 12 3.12 -9.53 8.57
CA ARG A 12 2.65 -10.91 8.34
C ARG A 12 1.63 -11.38 9.35
N THR A 13 1.63 -10.79 10.54
CA THR A 13 0.66 -11.12 11.60
C THR A 13 -0.58 -10.26 11.57
N SER A 14 -0.64 -9.26 10.67
CA SER A 14 -1.81 -8.39 10.54
C SER A 14 -3.06 -9.21 10.17
N PRO A 15 -4.13 -9.16 11.00
CA PRO A 15 -5.37 -9.87 10.71
C PRO A 15 -6.22 -9.15 9.64
N VAL A 16 -5.93 -7.89 9.33
CA VAL A 16 -6.75 -7.02 8.45
C VAL A 16 -5.89 -6.16 7.52
N LEU A 17 -4.91 -6.78 6.86
CA LEU A 17 -4.16 -6.10 5.80
C LEU A 17 -5.01 -5.97 4.52
N LYS A 18 -5.66 -4.81 4.34
CA LYS A 18 -6.63 -4.58 3.26
C LYS A 18 -6.07 -3.88 2.02
N LYS A 19 -5.04 -3.05 2.19
CA LYS A 19 -4.44 -2.26 1.11
C LYS A 19 -3.02 -1.84 1.46
N ILE A 20 -2.22 -1.59 0.44
CA ILE A 20 -0.97 -0.83 0.53
C ILE A 20 -1.25 0.59 0.06
N GLN A 21 -0.79 1.56 0.85
CA GLN A 21 -0.93 2.97 0.53
C GLN A 21 0.31 3.70 1.04
N ILE A 22 0.87 4.56 0.18
CA ILE A 22 1.91 5.51 0.54
C ILE A 22 1.26 6.88 0.66
N PHE A 23 1.64 7.64 1.68
CA PHE A 23 1.14 9.00 1.90
C PHE A 23 2.25 9.88 2.45
N GLY A 24 2.32 11.12 1.99
CA GLY A 24 3.30 12.10 2.43
C GLY A 24 3.09 13.45 1.75
N TYR A 25 4.00 14.38 2.00
CA TYR A 25 3.99 15.70 1.38
C TYR A 25 5.12 15.79 0.36
N ILE A 26 4.77 16.09 -0.88
CA ILE A 26 5.72 16.24 -1.99
C ILE A 26 5.63 17.68 -2.45
N ASP A 27 6.72 18.44 -2.28
CA ASP A 27 6.78 19.88 -2.53
C ASP A 27 5.67 20.66 -1.80
N GLY A 28 5.38 20.28 -0.54
CA GLY A 28 4.31 20.88 0.27
C GLY A 28 2.88 20.46 -0.12
N ILE A 29 2.72 19.58 -1.12
CA ILE A 29 1.41 19.10 -1.56
C ILE A 29 1.15 17.71 -0.95
N PRO A 30 0.06 17.53 -0.19
CA PRO A 30 -0.34 16.20 0.26
C PRO A 30 -0.52 15.30 -0.96
N THR A 31 0.16 14.17 -0.92
CA THR A 31 0.26 13.24 -2.05
C THR A 31 0.16 11.81 -1.53
N SER A 32 -0.57 10.97 -2.23
CA SER A 32 -0.67 9.55 -1.92
C SER A 32 -0.57 8.69 -3.15
N ILE A 33 -0.06 7.48 -2.99
CA ILE A 33 -0.13 6.42 -3.99
C ILE A 33 -0.92 5.27 -3.40
N HIS A 34 -1.93 4.82 -4.15
CA HIS A 34 -2.67 3.61 -3.87
C HIS A 34 -2.69 2.77 -5.14
N ASP A 35 -2.14 1.57 -5.05
CA ASP A 35 -1.82 0.71 -6.19
C ASP A 35 -0.91 1.47 -7.18
N ASN A 36 -1.41 1.80 -8.37
CA ASN A 36 -0.72 2.65 -9.33
C ASN A 36 -1.35 4.05 -9.49
N VAL A 37 -2.29 4.42 -8.61
CA VAL A 37 -2.99 5.70 -8.69
C VAL A 37 -2.30 6.73 -7.79
N LEU A 38 -1.65 7.71 -8.41
CA LEU A 38 -1.16 8.90 -7.75
C LEU A 38 -2.31 9.88 -7.49
N LYS A 39 -2.45 10.33 -6.25
CA LYS A 39 -3.43 11.35 -5.86
C LYS A 39 -2.70 12.53 -5.24
N ARG A 40 -2.94 13.73 -5.76
CA ARG A 40 -2.41 14.99 -5.23
C ARG A 40 -3.56 15.87 -4.79
N TYR A 41 -3.48 16.36 -3.56
CA TYR A 41 -4.56 17.10 -2.90
C TYR A 41 -4.20 18.59 -2.84
N PHE A 42 -5.04 19.41 -3.47
CA PHE A 42 -4.92 20.86 -3.48
C PHE A 42 -6.12 21.47 -2.77
N GLN A 43 -6.04 22.75 -2.43
CA GLN A 43 -7.20 23.46 -1.88
C GLN A 43 -8.38 23.38 -2.86
N GLY A 44 -9.49 22.78 -2.41
CA GLY A 44 -10.73 22.65 -3.18
C GLY A 44 -10.72 21.63 -4.33
N LYS A 45 -9.62 20.89 -4.57
CA LYS A 45 -9.58 19.86 -5.63
C LYS A 45 -8.58 18.75 -5.38
N LYS A 46 -8.84 17.60 -5.98
CA LYS A 46 -7.91 16.45 -6.04
C LYS A 46 -7.59 16.14 -7.50
N ARG A 47 -6.34 15.83 -7.80
CA ARG A 47 -5.92 15.31 -9.10
C ARG A 47 -5.49 13.86 -8.95
N GLU A 48 -5.97 13.00 -9.84
CA GLU A 48 -5.59 11.59 -9.90
C GLU A 48 -4.89 11.29 -11.22
N HIS A 49 -3.92 10.39 -11.18
CA HIS A 49 -3.18 9.95 -12.35
C HIS A 49 -2.79 8.48 -12.21
N ASN A 50 -3.03 7.70 -13.26
CA ASN A 50 -2.62 6.29 -13.32
C ASN A 50 -1.18 6.23 -13.81
N LEU A 51 -0.28 5.79 -12.93
CA LEU A 51 1.13 5.64 -13.22
C LEU A 51 1.37 4.33 -13.97
N ILE A 52 2.26 4.38 -14.96
CA ILE A 52 2.89 3.16 -15.48
C ILE A 52 3.99 2.69 -14.52
N SER A 53 4.48 1.45 -14.70
CA SER A 53 5.42 0.84 -13.74
C SER A 53 6.69 1.66 -13.50
N SER A 54 7.27 2.27 -14.53
CA SER A 54 8.47 3.10 -14.39
C SER A 54 8.21 4.39 -13.61
N GLU A 55 7.05 5.03 -13.83
CA GLU A 55 6.66 6.22 -13.09
C GLU A 55 6.34 5.87 -11.63
N LEU A 56 5.69 4.73 -11.40
CA LEU A 56 5.42 4.24 -10.05
C LEU A 56 6.72 4.01 -9.28
N ALA A 57 7.71 3.35 -9.89
CA ALA A 57 9.03 3.17 -9.30
C ALA A 57 9.68 4.52 -8.96
N TYR A 58 9.71 5.45 -9.92
CA TYR A 58 10.25 6.79 -9.71
C TYR A 58 9.57 7.53 -8.55
N TRP A 59 8.24 7.48 -8.46
CA TRP A 59 7.54 8.13 -7.37
C TRP A 59 7.88 7.50 -6.01
N ILE A 60 7.96 6.18 -5.94
CA ILE A 60 8.27 5.48 -4.69
C ILE A 60 9.70 5.78 -4.24
N THR A 61 10.68 5.62 -5.12
CA THR A 61 12.10 5.75 -4.76
C THR A 61 12.57 7.20 -4.71
N GLU A 62 12.25 8.00 -5.73
CA GLU A 62 12.81 9.35 -5.86
C GLU A 62 11.95 10.43 -5.20
N ARG A 63 10.62 10.29 -5.23
CA ARG A 63 9.73 11.31 -4.66
C ARG A 63 9.41 11.03 -3.19
N PHE A 64 9.05 9.79 -2.86
CA PHE A 64 8.75 9.39 -1.50
C PHE A 64 9.98 8.92 -0.71
N CYS A 65 11.14 8.77 -1.37
CA CYS A 65 12.38 8.30 -0.73
C CYS A 65 12.20 6.97 0.00
N ILE A 66 11.34 6.09 -0.52
CA ILE A 66 11.12 4.76 0.02
C ILE A 66 12.08 3.80 -0.68
N ASP A 67 12.83 3.06 0.12
CA ASP A 67 13.67 1.99 -0.36
C ASP A 67 12.85 0.96 -1.15
N GLN A 68 13.33 0.60 -2.35
CA GLN A 68 12.63 -0.31 -3.25
C GLN A 68 12.41 -1.68 -2.61
N GLU A 69 13.37 -2.20 -1.85
CA GLU A 69 13.23 -3.50 -1.18
C GLU A 69 12.13 -3.47 -0.12
N ILE A 70 11.95 -2.35 0.58
CA ILE A 70 10.86 -2.18 1.55
C ILE A 70 9.51 -2.26 0.84
N TYR A 71 9.36 -1.55 -0.28
CA TYR A 71 8.12 -1.56 -1.06
C TYR A 71 7.81 -2.95 -1.62
N GLU A 72 8.78 -3.59 -2.25
CA GLU A 72 8.62 -4.95 -2.81
C GLU A 72 8.27 -5.97 -1.72
N ARG A 73 8.91 -5.87 -0.56
CA ARG A 73 8.60 -6.72 0.60
C ARG A 73 7.16 -6.50 1.09
N ALA A 74 6.70 -5.25 1.16
CA ALA A 74 5.32 -4.94 1.53
C ALA A 74 4.33 -5.58 0.54
N ILE A 75 4.55 -5.39 -0.76
CA ILE A 75 3.72 -5.95 -1.83
C ILE A 75 3.69 -7.48 -1.76
N LYS A 76 4.83 -8.13 -1.54
CA LYS A 76 4.90 -9.59 -1.36
C LYS A 76 4.04 -10.06 -0.20
N ILE A 77 4.17 -9.45 0.98
CA ILE A 77 3.37 -9.79 2.18
C ILE A 77 1.88 -9.59 1.91
N PHE A 78 1.51 -8.50 1.22
CA PHE A 78 0.13 -8.22 0.85
C PHE A 78 -0.45 -9.26 -0.12
N ASN A 79 0.31 -9.66 -1.13
CA ASN A 79 -0.12 -10.66 -2.10
C ASN A 79 -0.27 -12.06 -1.48
N GLU A 80 0.64 -12.46 -0.59
CA GLU A 80 0.54 -13.71 0.17
C GLU A 80 -0.76 -13.74 1.00
N LYS A 81 -1.10 -12.63 1.67
CA LYS A 81 -2.33 -12.51 2.46
C LYS A 81 -3.60 -12.45 1.61
N SER A 82 -3.57 -11.72 0.51
CA SER A 82 -4.71 -11.60 -0.40
C SER A 82 -5.00 -12.92 -1.13
N SER A 83 -3.97 -13.69 -1.46
CA SER A 83 -4.11 -15.03 -2.05
C SER A 83 -4.68 -16.03 -1.05
N ASN A 84 -4.23 -15.98 0.21
CA ASN A 84 -4.79 -16.81 1.27
C ASN A 84 -6.27 -16.49 1.56
N ASN A 85 -6.71 -15.23 1.40
CA ASN A 85 -8.13 -14.86 1.52
C ASN A 85 -8.99 -15.35 0.35
N LYS A 86 -8.43 -15.54 -0.86
CA LYS A 86 -9.19 -16.12 -1.99
C LYS A 86 -9.47 -17.63 -1.83
N ASN A 87 -8.72 -18.31 -0.95
CA ASN A 87 -8.93 -19.72 -0.63
C ASN A 87 -9.89 -19.95 0.55
N VAL A 88 -10.51 -18.89 1.10
CA VAL A 88 -11.54 -18.98 2.14
C VAL A 88 -12.92 -18.63 1.58
N THR A 89 -13.25 -19.31 0.47
CA THR A 89 -14.64 -19.55 0.06
C THR A 89 -14.78 -21.06 -0.13
N GLN A 90 -14.94 -21.81 0.97
CA GLN A 90 -15.72 -23.05 0.95
C GLN A 90 -17.17 -22.64 0.60
N SER A 91 -17.93 -23.34 -0.23
CA SER A 91 -18.02 -24.80 -0.38
C SER A 91 -18.54 -25.17 -1.78
N PHE A 92 -18.17 -26.37 -2.25
CA PHE A 92 -18.87 -27.07 -3.31
C PHE A 92 -20.24 -27.51 -2.80
N GLU A 93 -21.28 -27.18 -3.55
CA GLU A 93 -22.49 -28.00 -3.75
C GLU A 93 -22.60 -28.32 -5.24
#